data_AF-A0A0Q5LY91-F1
#
_entry.id   AF-A0A0Q5LY91-F1
#
_cell.length_a   1.000
_cell.length_b   1.000
_cell.length_c   1.000
_cell.angle_alpha   90.00
_cell.angle_beta   90.00
_cell.angle_gamma   90.00
#
_symmetry.space_group_name_H-M   'P 1'
#
loop_
_entity.id
_entity.type
_entity.pdbx_description
1 polymer ?
#
loop_
_entity_poly.entity_id
_entity_poly.type
_entity_poly.pdbx_seq_one_letter_code
_entity_poly.pdbx_strand_id
1 'polypeptide(L)'
;MAAPPTLTCQSDANVFNTGYDGNGGKLSRGTSDLNWEAGLGDPSGFTSVTNWTPANVVGNLAPNAWVNSPYGNAEWVARENGQSDGRGSIVYYRYRFNLDPAVPLDSFALQFDFYIDDRIQQMVVNGAEYKNYVTPASPTGQGGYTSDSRLSETLLNGPTLAWRTGENSIIIKSWNLVRPTGFLAQVKVRAPCPPQVAIEKTASANGPVPRGSDIDYTVTAKNTGAVSADGAVVSDPLPAGISSAS
;
A
#
# COMPACT_ATOMS: atom_id res chain seq x y z
N MET A 1 4.50 -20.93 6.49
CA MET A 1 4.38 -19.59 5.88
C MET A 1 3.51 -18.74 6.79
N ALA A 2 3.82 -17.46 6.96
CA ALA A 2 2.94 -16.55 7.69
C ALA A 2 1.63 -16.40 6.91
N ALA A 3 0.52 -16.22 7.63
CA ALA A 3 -0.74 -15.84 6.99
C ALA A 3 -0.58 -14.43 6.38
N PRO A 4 -1.19 -14.15 5.21
CA PRO A 4 -1.21 -12.79 4.67
C PRO A 4 -1.76 -11.78 5.68
N PRO A 5 -1.12 -10.62 5.88
CA PRO A 5 -1.62 -9.61 6.80
C PRO A 5 -2.99 -9.09 6.36
N THR A 6 -3.85 -8.75 7.33
CA THR A 6 -5.14 -8.10 7.08
C THR A 6 -5.01 -6.60 7.28
N LEU A 7 -5.38 -5.83 6.26
CA LEU A 7 -5.45 -4.39 6.30
C LEU A 7 -6.84 -3.94 6.69
N THR A 8 -6.88 -3.12 7.72
CA THR A 8 -8.06 -2.45 8.25
C THR A 8 -7.93 -0.95 8.01
N CYS A 9 -8.96 -0.18 8.36
CA CYS A 9 -8.89 1.28 8.39
C CYS A 9 -7.77 1.85 9.29
N GLN A 10 -7.21 1.03 10.19
CA GLN A 10 -6.20 1.42 11.18
C GLN A 10 -4.82 0.82 10.89
N SER A 11 -4.68 0.02 9.82
CA SER A 11 -3.42 -0.67 9.55
C SER A 11 -2.33 0.29 9.08
N ASP A 12 -1.12 0.09 9.59
CA ASP A 12 0.07 0.80 9.09
C ASP A 12 0.43 0.32 7.68
N ALA A 13 0.54 1.28 6.76
CA ALA A 13 0.98 1.07 5.39
C ALA A 13 2.36 0.44 5.26
N ASN A 14 3.23 0.67 6.24
CA ASN A 14 4.62 0.22 6.18
C ASN A 14 4.74 -1.31 6.10
N VAL A 15 3.67 -2.06 6.42
CA VAL A 15 3.63 -3.53 6.29
C VAL A 15 4.01 -4.02 4.89
N PHE A 16 3.76 -3.21 3.86
CA PHE A 16 4.13 -3.49 2.47
C PHE A 16 5.59 -3.21 2.11
N ASN A 17 6.33 -2.48 2.95
CA ASN A 17 7.72 -2.17 2.66
C ASN A 17 8.55 -3.45 2.65
N THR A 18 9.51 -3.54 1.72
CA THR A 18 10.48 -4.64 1.74
C THR A 18 11.37 -4.52 2.96
N GLY A 19 11.59 -5.61 3.69
CA GLY A 19 12.42 -5.65 4.89
C GLY A 19 11.86 -4.86 6.07
N TYR A 20 10.54 -4.67 6.18
CA TYR A 20 9.92 -3.99 7.31
C TYR A 20 10.03 -4.80 8.62
N ASP A 21 10.33 -4.15 9.74
CA ASP A 21 10.49 -4.81 11.04
C ASP A 21 9.20 -4.89 11.88
N GLY A 22 8.10 -4.31 11.42
CA GLY A 22 6.84 -4.23 12.16
C GLY A 22 6.73 -3.06 13.13
N ASN A 23 7.81 -2.31 13.35
CA ASN A 23 7.96 -1.29 14.39
C ASN A 23 8.44 0.07 13.83
N GLY A 24 8.16 0.36 12.57
CA GLY A 24 8.55 1.61 11.91
C GLY A 24 9.99 1.64 11.38
N GLY A 25 10.74 0.55 11.52
CA GLY A 25 12.13 0.41 11.07
C GLY A 25 12.30 -0.65 9.98
N LYS A 26 13.53 -1.11 9.80
CA LYS A 26 13.89 -2.14 8.83
C LYS A 26 14.66 -3.27 9.49
N LEU A 27 14.39 -4.48 9.03
CA LEU A 27 15.06 -5.71 9.43
C LEU A 27 16.55 -5.65 9.08
N SER A 28 17.34 -6.41 9.84
CA SER A 28 18.78 -6.55 9.59
C SER A 28 19.05 -7.46 8.38
N ARG A 29 20.20 -7.23 7.73
CA ARG A 29 20.68 -8.10 6.65
C ARG A 29 20.80 -9.56 7.13
N GLY A 30 20.34 -10.49 6.31
CA GLY A 30 20.30 -11.92 6.59
C GLY A 30 19.00 -12.40 7.23
N THR A 31 18.09 -11.49 7.61
CA THR A 31 16.76 -11.84 8.10
C THR A 31 15.79 -12.05 6.94
N SER A 32 14.87 -13.02 7.08
CA SER A 32 13.78 -13.18 6.12
C SER A 32 12.70 -12.11 6.31
N ASP A 33 12.25 -11.53 5.20
CA ASP A 33 11.01 -10.76 5.14
C ASP A 33 9.85 -11.75 5.05
N LEU A 34 8.97 -11.73 6.07
CA LEU A 34 7.87 -12.70 6.16
C LEU A 34 6.63 -12.29 5.34
N ASN A 35 6.59 -11.06 4.81
CA ASN A 35 5.46 -10.56 4.02
C ASN A 35 5.75 -10.61 2.51
N TRP A 36 7.02 -10.44 2.12
CA TRP A 36 7.46 -10.61 0.74
C TRP A 36 7.99 -12.01 0.48
N GLU A 37 7.51 -12.61 -0.59
CA GLU A 37 8.01 -13.88 -1.11
C GLU A 37 8.75 -13.65 -2.43
N ALA A 38 9.72 -14.50 -2.72
CA ALA A 38 10.43 -14.54 -3.98
C ALA A 38 10.52 -15.96 -4.52
N GLY A 39 10.55 -16.09 -5.85
CA GLY A 39 10.67 -17.38 -6.52
C GLY A 39 11.21 -17.22 -7.95
N LEU A 40 11.81 -18.30 -8.47
CA LEU A 40 12.21 -18.37 -9.86
C LEU A 40 11.03 -18.80 -10.72
N GLY A 41 10.86 -18.13 -11.86
CA GLY A 41 9.92 -18.53 -12.89
C GLY A 41 10.53 -18.35 -14.27
N ASP A 42 9.67 -18.26 -15.27
CA ASP A 42 10.05 -18.18 -16.67
C ASP A 42 9.23 -17.10 -17.42
N PRO A 43 9.48 -16.84 -18.71
CA PRO A 43 8.79 -15.79 -19.45
C PRO A 43 7.27 -15.91 -19.51
N SER A 44 6.70 -17.11 -19.33
CA SER A 44 5.26 -17.40 -19.47
C SER A 44 4.38 -16.74 -18.41
N GLY A 45 4.96 -16.29 -17.29
CA GLY A 45 4.23 -15.56 -16.26
C GLY A 45 4.43 -16.14 -14.85
N PHE A 46 3.83 -15.46 -13.86
CA PHE A 46 4.04 -15.79 -12.45
C PHE A 46 3.53 -17.19 -12.05
N THR A 47 2.65 -17.81 -12.85
CA THR A 47 2.17 -19.18 -12.64
C THR A 47 3.24 -20.23 -12.89
N SER A 48 4.34 -19.88 -13.57
CA SER A 48 5.52 -20.74 -13.72
C SER A 48 6.31 -20.94 -12.42
N VAL A 49 6.09 -20.08 -11.42
CA VAL A 49 6.81 -20.16 -10.14
C VAL A 49 6.26 -21.31 -9.32
N THR A 50 7.03 -22.40 -9.21
CA THR A 50 6.64 -23.62 -8.49
C THR A 50 7.03 -23.60 -7.01
N ASN A 51 7.99 -22.76 -6.61
CA ASN A 51 8.44 -22.64 -5.23
C ASN A 51 8.55 -21.18 -4.81
N TRP A 52 7.67 -20.77 -3.90
CA TRP A 52 7.68 -19.46 -3.26
C TRP A 52 8.30 -19.58 -1.88
N THR A 53 9.33 -18.80 -1.62
CA THR A 53 9.99 -18.71 -0.31
C THR A 53 9.99 -17.27 0.17
N PRO A 54 10.01 -17.01 1.49
CA PRO A 54 10.27 -15.67 2.01
C PRO A 54 11.49 -15.04 1.32
N ALA A 55 11.38 -13.79 0.91
CA ALA A 55 12.52 -13.03 0.44
C ALA A 55 13.44 -12.73 1.63
N ASN A 56 14.75 -12.61 1.40
CA ASN A 56 15.70 -12.28 2.46
C ASN A 56 16.20 -10.87 2.31
N VAL A 57 16.33 -10.16 3.42
CA VAL A 57 16.96 -8.84 3.47
C VAL A 57 18.44 -9.00 3.16
N VAL A 58 18.86 -8.45 2.02
CA VAL A 58 20.24 -8.56 1.53
C VAL A 58 21.02 -7.27 1.68
N GLY A 59 20.34 -6.14 1.90
CA GLY A 59 20.96 -4.81 1.90
C GLY A 59 21.61 -4.49 0.56
N ASN A 60 22.52 -3.52 0.55
CA ASN A 60 23.25 -3.15 -0.65
C ASN A 60 24.30 -4.24 -1.02
N LEU A 61 23.97 -5.12 -1.96
CA LEU A 61 24.87 -6.18 -2.44
C LEU A 61 25.92 -5.68 -3.45
N ALA A 62 25.75 -4.49 -4.01
CA ALA A 62 26.67 -3.86 -4.95
C ALA A 62 26.91 -2.38 -4.57
N PRO A 63 27.74 -2.09 -3.54
CA PRO A 63 27.85 -0.77 -2.93
C PRO A 63 28.21 0.40 -3.85
N ASN A 64 28.83 0.10 -5.00
CA ASN A 64 29.23 1.10 -6.00
C ASN A 64 28.22 1.25 -7.15
N ALA A 65 27.13 0.47 -7.15
CA ALA A 65 26.15 0.43 -8.22
C ALA A 65 24.72 0.63 -7.68
N TRP A 66 24.35 -0.11 -6.64
CA TRP A 66 23.05 0.03 -6.01
C TRP A 66 23.01 1.27 -5.13
N VAL A 67 21.87 1.96 -5.18
CA VAL A 67 21.50 2.95 -4.19
C VAL A 67 21.42 2.27 -2.82
N ASN A 68 22.04 2.86 -1.81
CA ASN A 68 21.73 2.50 -0.43
C ASN A 68 20.25 2.79 -0.18
N SER A 69 19.54 1.92 0.54
CA SER A 69 18.12 2.17 0.80
C SER A 69 17.93 3.59 1.34
N PRO A 70 17.20 4.46 0.63
CA PRO A 70 16.96 5.83 1.07
C PRO A 70 15.91 5.89 2.18
N TYR A 71 15.39 4.75 2.61
CA TYR A 71 14.29 4.61 3.53
C TYR A 71 14.77 4.09 4.89
N GLY A 72 14.28 4.69 5.97
CA GLY A 72 14.53 4.20 7.34
C GLY A 72 13.76 2.91 7.68
N ASN A 73 12.75 2.57 6.88
CA ASN A 73 11.78 1.51 7.14
C ASN A 73 11.57 0.55 5.96
N ALA A 74 12.52 0.52 5.02
CA ALA A 74 12.57 -0.43 3.93
C ALA A 74 14.03 -0.79 3.61
N GLU A 75 14.27 -2.01 3.14
CA GLU A 75 15.59 -2.49 2.72
C GLU A 75 15.49 -3.40 1.49
N TRP A 76 16.61 -3.52 0.76
CA TRP A 76 16.75 -4.44 -0.35
C TRP A 76 16.51 -5.88 0.10
N VAL A 77 15.57 -6.55 -0.56
CA VAL A 77 15.30 -7.98 -0.41
C VAL A 77 15.62 -8.73 -1.70
N ALA A 78 15.93 -10.02 -1.61
CA ALA A 78 16.17 -10.87 -2.77
C ALA A 78 15.71 -12.31 -2.50
N ARG A 79 15.62 -13.10 -3.57
CA ARG A 79 15.55 -14.56 -3.44
C ARG A 79 16.88 -15.08 -2.89
N GLU A 80 16.82 -16.01 -1.94
CA GLU A 80 18.02 -16.58 -1.30
C GLU A 80 18.99 -15.49 -0.82
N ASN A 81 20.19 -15.40 -1.40
CA ASN A 81 21.22 -14.41 -1.05
C ASN A 81 21.39 -13.31 -2.11
N GLY A 82 20.52 -13.27 -3.13
CA GLY A 82 20.60 -12.35 -4.27
C GLY A 82 21.81 -12.57 -5.20
N GLN A 83 22.56 -13.66 -5.05
CA GLN A 83 23.78 -13.95 -5.83
C GLN A 83 23.69 -15.25 -6.64
N SER A 84 22.77 -16.14 -6.26
CA SER A 84 22.63 -17.48 -6.82
C SER A 84 21.79 -17.55 -8.09
N ASP A 85 21.04 -16.49 -8.42
CA ASP A 85 20.21 -16.45 -9.62
C ASP A 85 21.09 -16.37 -10.86
N GLY A 86 20.99 -17.38 -11.74
CA GLY A 86 21.77 -17.45 -12.97
C GLY A 86 21.56 -16.23 -13.88
N ARG A 87 22.49 -16.01 -14.81
CA ARG A 87 22.39 -14.93 -15.81
C ARG A 87 21.08 -15.06 -16.60
N GLY A 88 20.32 -13.97 -16.70
CA GLY A 88 19.06 -13.95 -17.45
C GLY A 88 17.87 -14.56 -16.72
N SER A 89 18.00 -14.90 -15.43
CA SER A 89 16.90 -15.48 -14.64
C SER A 89 15.74 -14.50 -14.51
N ILE A 90 14.52 -15.04 -14.46
CA ILE A 90 13.33 -14.26 -14.13
C ILE A 90 12.97 -14.55 -12.66
N VAL A 91 13.06 -13.50 -11.85
CA VAL A 91 12.74 -13.56 -10.43
C VAL A 91 11.40 -12.86 -10.23
N TYR A 92 10.49 -13.56 -9.58
CA TYR A 92 9.21 -12.99 -9.20
C TYR A 92 9.23 -12.65 -7.71
N TYR A 93 8.71 -11.48 -7.37
CA TYR A 93 8.39 -11.10 -5.98
C TYR A 93 6.88 -11.08 -5.82
N ARG A 94 6.36 -11.60 -4.71
CA ARG A 94 4.93 -11.63 -4.41
C ARG A 94 4.67 -11.09 -3.02
N TYR A 95 3.65 -10.25 -2.93
CA TYR A 95 3.05 -9.82 -1.67
C TYR A 95 1.58 -10.20 -1.68
N ARG A 96 1.10 -10.79 -0.58
CA ARG A 96 -0.31 -11.18 -0.38
C ARG A 96 -0.85 -10.46 0.84
N PHE A 97 -2.11 -10.04 0.81
CA PHE A 97 -2.78 -9.40 1.93
C PHE A 97 -4.29 -9.57 1.84
N ASN A 98 -4.98 -9.35 2.95
CA ASN A 98 -6.42 -9.25 2.99
C ASN A 98 -6.85 -7.78 3.16
N LEU A 99 -7.91 -7.36 2.49
CA LEU A 99 -8.61 -6.11 2.80
C LEU A 99 -9.83 -6.42 3.66
N ASP A 100 -9.92 -5.80 4.83
CA ASP A 100 -11.08 -5.86 5.70
C ASP A 100 -12.32 -5.27 4.98
N PRO A 101 -13.53 -5.83 5.15
CA PRO A 101 -14.76 -5.30 4.56
C PRO A 101 -15.04 -3.83 4.87
N ALA A 102 -14.51 -3.29 5.97
CA ALA A 102 -14.66 -1.88 6.32
C ALA A 102 -13.78 -0.94 5.48
N VAL A 103 -12.78 -1.44 4.74
CA VAL A 103 -11.92 -0.63 3.87
C VAL A 103 -12.65 -0.30 2.56
N PRO A 104 -12.96 0.97 2.25
CA PRO A 104 -13.60 1.33 1.00
C PRO A 104 -12.63 1.16 -0.17
N LEU A 105 -12.97 0.24 -1.08
CA LEU A 105 -12.11 -0.10 -2.22
C LEU A 105 -11.89 1.10 -3.16
N ASP A 106 -12.89 1.97 -3.32
CA ASP A 106 -12.81 3.14 -4.21
C ASP A 106 -11.83 4.22 -3.73
N SER A 107 -11.54 4.28 -2.42
CA SER A 107 -10.55 5.20 -1.86
C SER A 107 -9.21 4.53 -1.55
N PHE A 108 -9.16 3.20 -1.51
CA PHE A 108 -7.93 2.48 -1.19
C PHE A 108 -6.92 2.58 -2.34
N ALA A 109 -5.75 3.11 -2.02
CA ALA A 109 -4.64 3.20 -2.96
C ALA A 109 -3.29 2.92 -2.30
N LEU A 110 -2.38 2.35 -3.08
CA LEU A 110 -0.98 2.16 -2.68
C LEU A 110 -0.08 3.02 -3.58
N GLN A 111 0.68 3.92 -2.97
CA GLN A 111 1.81 4.59 -3.60
C GLN A 111 3.04 3.69 -3.44
N PHE A 112 3.53 3.15 -4.55
CA PHE A 112 4.71 2.29 -4.61
C PHE A 112 5.89 3.10 -5.13
N ASP A 113 6.96 3.19 -4.36
CA ASP A 113 8.25 3.74 -4.79
C ASP A 113 9.29 2.64 -4.69
N PHE A 114 9.92 2.27 -5.81
CA PHE A 114 10.77 1.08 -5.84
C PHE A 114 11.99 1.17 -6.77
N TYR A 115 12.97 0.33 -6.44
CA TYR A 115 14.15 0.01 -7.21
C TYR A 115 14.20 -1.51 -7.43
N ILE A 116 14.85 -1.94 -8.50
CA ILE A 116 14.94 -3.36 -8.83
C ILE A 116 16.23 -3.65 -9.59
N ASP A 117 16.80 -4.83 -9.39
CA ASP A 117 17.95 -5.30 -10.14
C ASP A 117 17.61 -6.56 -10.96
N ASP A 118 17.67 -6.54 -12.30
CA ASP A 118 18.12 -5.42 -13.16
C ASP A 118 16.97 -4.55 -13.65
N ARG A 119 15.87 -5.16 -14.11
CA ARG A 119 14.74 -4.46 -14.75
C ARG A 119 13.42 -5.09 -14.37
N ILE A 120 12.43 -4.26 -14.06
CA ILE A 120 11.05 -4.72 -13.95
C ILE A 120 10.49 -4.91 -15.36
N GLN A 121 9.82 -6.05 -15.59
CA GLN A 121 9.12 -6.32 -16.84
C GLN A 121 7.61 -6.14 -16.71
N GLN A 122 7.04 -6.54 -15.57
CA GLN A 122 5.60 -6.56 -15.40
C GLN A 122 5.24 -6.38 -13.92
N MET A 123 4.16 -5.66 -13.67
CA MET A 123 3.46 -5.66 -12.39
C MET A 123 2.07 -6.26 -12.60
N VAL A 124 1.72 -7.24 -11.78
CA VAL A 124 0.45 -7.98 -11.83
C VAL A 124 -0.25 -7.76 -10.50
N VAL A 125 -1.53 -7.41 -10.54
CA VAL A 125 -2.36 -7.27 -9.36
C VAL A 125 -3.52 -8.25 -9.50
N ASN A 126 -3.73 -9.08 -8.48
CA ASN A 126 -4.89 -9.97 -8.42
C ASN A 126 -4.98 -10.91 -9.65
N GLY A 127 -3.83 -11.33 -10.17
CA GLY A 127 -3.70 -12.19 -11.34
C GLY A 127 -3.84 -11.49 -12.71
N ALA A 128 -4.21 -10.22 -12.74
CA ALA A 128 -4.32 -9.41 -13.94
C ALA A 128 -3.09 -8.52 -14.15
N GLU A 129 -2.65 -8.34 -15.39
CA GLU A 129 -1.59 -7.38 -15.71
C GLU A 129 -2.07 -5.97 -15.36
N TYR A 130 -1.40 -5.32 -14.40
CA TYR A 130 -1.61 -3.91 -14.10
C TYR A 130 -0.80 -3.05 -15.07
N LYS A 131 0.48 -3.42 -15.27
CA LYS A 131 1.38 -2.67 -16.14
C LYS A 131 2.46 -3.56 -16.74
N ASN A 132 2.67 -3.39 -18.05
CA ASN A 132 3.80 -3.91 -18.79
C ASN A 132 4.87 -2.83 -18.96
N TYR A 133 6.09 -3.12 -18.52
CA TYR A 133 7.25 -2.22 -18.62
C TYR A 133 8.14 -2.55 -19.83
N VAL A 134 7.83 -3.62 -20.56
CA VAL A 134 8.52 -3.97 -21.79
C VAL A 134 7.91 -3.18 -22.93
N THR A 135 8.75 -2.37 -23.58
CA THR A 135 8.37 -1.57 -24.75
C THR A 135 9.40 -1.76 -25.85
N PRO A 136 9.13 -1.38 -27.11
CA PRO A 136 10.15 -1.40 -28.16
C PRO A 136 11.43 -0.60 -27.79
N ALA A 137 11.31 0.47 -27.01
CA ALA A 137 12.43 1.27 -26.53
C ALA A 137 13.12 0.69 -25.28
N SER A 138 12.47 -0.26 -24.59
CA SER A 138 12.99 -0.90 -23.37
C SER A 138 12.63 -2.39 -23.39
N PRO A 139 13.28 -3.19 -24.26
CA PRO A 139 12.88 -4.57 -24.52
C PRO A 139 13.14 -5.52 -23.34
N THR A 140 13.99 -5.12 -22.39
CA THR A 140 14.29 -5.88 -21.17
C THR A 140 13.49 -5.39 -19.96
N GLY A 141 12.67 -4.33 -20.11
CA GLY A 141 11.96 -3.69 -19.01
C GLY A 141 12.56 -2.34 -18.61
N GLN A 142 12.04 -1.77 -17.52
CA GLN A 142 12.39 -0.42 -17.03
C GLN A 142 12.93 -0.47 -15.59
N GLY A 143 13.22 0.71 -15.02
CA GLY A 143 13.71 0.84 -13.65
C GLY A 143 15.18 0.48 -13.51
N GLY A 144 15.60 0.14 -12.31
CA GLY A 144 16.99 -0.22 -12.01
C GLY A 144 17.34 0.04 -10.55
N TYR A 145 18.61 -0.09 -10.23
CA TYR A 145 19.16 -0.01 -8.88
C TYR A 145 19.94 1.26 -8.56
N THR A 146 20.12 2.16 -9.53
CA THR A 146 20.82 3.44 -9.34
C THR A 146 19.89 4.52 -8.75
N SER A 147 20.43 5.65 -8.28
CA SER A 147 19.62 6.75 -7.72
C SER A 147 18.52 7.25 -8.65
N ASP A 148 18.81 7.29 -9.96
CA ASP A 148 17.96 7.92 -10.98
C ASP A 148 16.99 6.93 -11.62
N SER A 149 17.05 5.65 -11.24
CA SER A 149 16.22 4.59 -11.81
C SER A 149 15.03 4.20 -10.95
N ARG A 150 14.71 5.03 -9.94
CA ARG A 150 13.51 4.84 -9.11
C ARG A 150 12.27 4.89 -9.98
N LEU A 151 11.38 3.92 -9.82
CA LEU A 151 10.04 3.97 -10.37
C LEU A 151 9.02 4.24 -9.28
N SER A 152 7.94 4.92 -9.67
CA SER A 152 6.83 5.27 -8.80
C SER A 152 5.51 4.91 -9.48
N GLU A 153 4.66 4.15 -8.81
CA GLU A 153 3.31 3.80 -9.29
C GLU A 153 2.27 4.08 -8.21
N THR A 154 1.07 4.49 -8.64
CA THR A 154 -0.08 4.64 -7.76
C THR A 154 -1.13 3.61 -8.15
N LEU A 155 -1.27 2.59 -7.32
CA LEU A 155 -2.20 1.48 -7.53
C LEU A 155 -3.55 1.86 -6.92
N LEU A 156 -4.44 2.38 -7.77
CA LEU A 156 -5.80 2.77 -7.44
C LEU A 156 -6.80 1.76 -7.98
N ASN A 157 -7.91 1.56 -7.29
CA ASN A 157 -9.03 0.79 -7.83
C ASN A 157 -9.54 1.40 -9.14
N GLY A 158 -9.75 0.60 -10.18
CA GLY A 158 -10.14 1.06 -11.50
C GLY A 158 -10.22 -0.06 -12.55
N PRO A 159 -10.42 0.27 -13.84
CA PRO A 159 -10.63 -0.73 -14.89
C PRO A 159 -9.45 -1.70 -15.10
N THR A 160 -8.22 -1.26 -14.84
CA THR A 160 -6.99 -2.05 -14.98
C THR A 160 -6.56 -2.73 -13.68
N LEU A 161 -7.18 -2.38 -12.55
CA LEU A 161 -6.84 -2.87 -11.23
C LEU A 161 -8.10 -2.93 -10.37
N ALA A 162 -8.58 -4.13 -10.09
CA ALA A 162 -9.71 -4.32 -9.18
C ALA A 162 -9.21 -4.82 -7.81
N TRP A 163 -9.18 -3.94 -6.82
CA TRP A 163 -9.05 -4.35 -5.42
C TRP A 163 -10.30 -5.13 -5.01
N ARG A 164 -10.16 -6.03 -4.04
CA ARG A 164 -11.24 -6.89 -3.56
C ARG A 164 -11.25 -6.89 -2.05
N THR A 165 -12.43 -6.98 -1.42
CA THR A 165 -12.50 -7.39 -0.01
C THR A 165 -11.95 -8.81 0.14
N GLY A 166 -11.23 -9.09 1.22
CA GLY A 166 -10.50 -10.34 1.40
C GLY A 166 -9.19 -10.36 0.62
N GLU A 167 -8.81 -11.51 0.07
CA GLU A 167 -7.46 -11.75 -0.46
C GLU A 167 -7.15 -10.92 -1.72
N ASN A 168 -5.97 -10.29 -1.69
CA ASN A 168 -5.35 -9.57 -2.78
C ASN A 168 -3.87 -9.98 -2.92
N SER A 169 -3.31 -9.80 -4.12
CA SER A 169 -1.90 -10.05 -4.39
C SER A 169 -1.30 -9.01 -5.33
N ILE A 170 -0.03 -8.70 -5.10
CA ILE A 170 0.82 -7.91 -5.99
C ILE A 170 2.01 -8.79 -6.37
N ILE A 171 2.31 -8.87 -7.65
CA ILE A 171 3.43 -9.65 -8.17
C ILE A 171 4.29 -8.76 -9.07
N ILE A 172 5.59 -8.80 -8.83
CA ILE A 172 6.61 -8.08 -9.59
C ILE A 172 7.42 -9.11 -10.38
N LYS A 173 7.44 -8.99 -11.71
CA LYS A 173 8.31 -9.78 -12.59
C LYS A 173 9.60 -9.01 -12.86
N SER A 174 10.71 -9.52 -12.35
CA SER A 174 12.06 -9.00 -12.62
C SER A 174 12.77 -9.84 -13.67
N TRP A 175 13.50 -9.20 -14.57
CA TRP A 175 14.54 -9.85 -15.36
C TRP A 175 15.90 -9.50 -14.78
N ASN A 176 16.57 -10.50 -14.21
CA ASN A 176 17.95 -10.41 -13.74
C ASN A 176 18.91 -10.66 -14.91
N LEU A 177 19.51 -9.62 -15.48
CA LEU A 177 20.46 -9.75 -16.60
C LEU A 177 21.79 -10.32 -16.10
N VAL A 178 22.26 -9.90 -14.92
CA VAL A 178 23.45 -10.40 -14.24
C VAL A 178 23.27 -10.33 -12.72
N ARG A 179 23.97 -11.19 -11.97
CA ARG A 179 24.03 -11.04 -10.50
C ARG A 179 24.70 -9.72 -10.08
N PRO A 180 24.34 -9.15 -8.91
CA PRO A 180 23.30 -9.61 -7.98
C PRO A 180 21.87 -9.31 -8.46
N THR A 181 20.85 -9.84 -7.79
CA THR A 181 19.45 -9.41 -7.94
C THR A 181 18.91 -8.87 -6.63
N GLY A 182 17.94 -7.97 -6.71
CA GLY A 182 17.23 -7.47 -5.56
C GLY A 182 16.02 -6.65 -5.93
N PHE A 183 15.17 -6.41 -4.94
CA PHE A 183 14.02 -5.54 -5.01
C PHE A 183 13.96 -4.72 -3.73
N LEU A 184 13.71 -3.42 -3.87
CA LEU A 184 13.55 -2.49 -2.75
C LEU A 184 12.30 -1.68 -3.02
N ALA A 185 11.34 -1.70 -2.10
CA ALA A 185 10.14 -0.88 -2.20
C ALA A 185 9.79 -0.24 -0.86
N GLN A 186 9.51 1.07 -0.90
CA GLN A 186 8.70 1.73 0.11
C GLN A 186 7.30 1.93 -0.46
N VAL A 187 6.31 1.61 0.35
CA VAL A 187 4.91 1.66 -0.01
C VAL A 187 4.18 2.50 1.02
N LYS A 188 3.36 3.43 0.53
CA LYS A 188 2.49 4.26 1.38
C LYS A 188 1.05 4.00 0.98
N VAL A 189 0.20 3.72 1.96
CA VAL A 189 -1.24 3.66 1.75
C VAL A 189 -1.75 5.09 1.67
N ARG A 190 -2.45 5.43 0.60
CA ARG A 190 -3.22 6.66 0.50
C ARG A 190 -4.65 6.33 0.91
N ALA A 191 -5.03 6.87 2.08
CA ALA A 191 -6.33 6.85 2.74
C ALA A 191 -7.01 5.46 2.82
N PRO A 192 -6.79 4.68 3.89
CA PRO A 192 -7.49 3.41 4.03
C PRO A 192 -8.99 3.63 4.27
N CYS A 193 -9.43 4.67 5.00
CA CYS A 193 -10.85 5.05 5.16
C CYS A 193 -10.94 6.56 5.49
N PRO A 194 -11.87 7.35 4.90
CA PRO A 194 -12.13 8.72 5.37
C PRO A 194 -12.82 8.73 6.75
N PRO A 195 -12.62 9.75 7.60
CA PRO A 195 -13.46 9.91 8.79
C PRO A 195 -14.91 10.09 8.35
N GLN A 196 -15.85 9.46 9.06
CA GLN A 196 -17.27 9.57 8.78
C GLN A 196 -17.94 10.14 10.01
N VAL A 197 -18.63 11.26 9.88
CA VAL A 197 -19.30 11.93 11.00
C VAL A 197 -20.78 12.03 10.69
N ALA A 198 -21.62 11.63 11.63
CA ALA A 198 -23.06 11.85 11.62
C ALA A 198 -23.41 12.97 12.61
N ILE A 199 -24.32 13.86 12.21
CA ILE A 199 -24.84 14.92 13.05
C ILE A 199 -26.35 14.82 13.06
N GLU A 200 -26.92 14.82 14.26
CA GLU A 200 -28.36 14.86 14.49
C GLU A 200 -28.71 16.08 15.34
N LYS A 201 -29.76 16.80 14.97
CA LYS A 201 -30.29 17.93 15.73
C LYS A 201 -31.78 17.70 15.99
N THR A 202 -32.16 17.73 17.26
CA THR A 202 -33.55 17.63 17.69
C THR A 202 -33.95 18.89 18.45
N ALA A 203 -35.25 19.19 18.47
CA ALA A 203 -35.82 20.31 19.19
C ALA A 203 -36.83 19.82 20.22
N SER A 204 -36.99 20.53 21.34
CA SER A 204 -37.99 20.20 22.36
C SER A 204 -39.43 20.48 21.91
N ALA A 205 -39.62 21.22 20.81
CA ALA A 205 -40.91 21.54 20.22
C ALA A 205 -40.96 21.19 18.72
N ASN A 206 -42.07 20.59 18.30
CA ASN A 206 -42.38 20.31 16.90
C ASN A 206 -43.62 21.11 16.48
N GLY A 207 -43.48 22.04 15.53
CA GLY A 207 -44.57 22.87 15.02
C GLY A 207 -44.49 24.35 15.45
N PRO A 208 -45.57 25.14 15.27
CA PRO A 208 -45.59 26.55 15.61
C PRO A 208 -45.35 26.79 17.10
N VAL A 209 -44.46 27.72 17.42
CA VAL A 209 -44.08 28.08 18.79
C VAL A 209 -44.44 29.55 19.03
N PRO A 210 -45.12 29.90 20.13
CA PRO A 210 -45.44 31.29 20.45
C PRO A 210 -44.19 32.15 20.59
N ARG A 211 -44.27 33.43 20.18
CA ARG A 211 -43.16 34.37 20.39
C ARG A 211 -42.82 34.48 21.87
N GLY A 212 -41.52 34.51 22.16
CA GLY A 212 -40.99 34.59 23.52
C GLY A 212 -40.93 33.25 24.26
N SER A 213 -41.23 32.13 23.58
CA SER A 213 -41.01 30.79 24.14
C SER A 213 -39.56 30.37 23.95
N ASP A 214 -39.02 29.64 24.92
CA ASP A 214 -37.72 28.99 24.81
C ASP A 214 -37.87 27.64 24.08
N ILE A 215 -36.86 27.29 23.27
CA ILE A 215 -36.77 26.01 22.56
C ILE A 215 -35.39 25.43 22.84
N ASP A 216 -35.38 24.21 23.37
CA ASP A 216 -34.14 23.49 23.61
C ASP A 216 -33.78 22.70 22.35
N TYR A 217 -32.54 22.87 21.89
CA TYR A 217 -31.99 22.06 20.82
C TYR A 217 -30.94 21.11 21.37
N THR A 218 -31.02 19.84 21.00
CA THR A 218 -29.97 18.85 21.27
C THR A 218 -29.25 18.56 19.98
N VAL A 219 -27.96 18.88 19.91
CA VAL A 219 -27.08 18.53 18.77
C VAL A 219 -26.16 17.40 19.18
N THR A 220 -26.27 16.26 18.51
CA THR A 220 -25.39 15.11 18.73
C THR A 220 -24.50 14.92 17.51
N ALA A 221 -23.18 14.99 17.70
CA ALA A 221 -22.21 14.63 16.68
C ALA A 221 -21.53 13.31 17.05
N LYS A 222 -21.42 12.39 16.09
CA LYS A 222 -20.84 11.06 16.28
C LYS A 222 -19.89 10.73 15.14
N ASN A 223 -18.66 10.36 15.47
CA ASN A 223 -17.80 9.67 14.50
C ASN A 223 -18.34 8.25 14.30
N THR A 224 -18.87 7.98 13.11
CA THR A 224 -19.39 6.68 12.69
C THR A 224 -18.36 5.90 11.88
N GLY A 225 -17.24 6.54 11.52
CA GLY A 225 -16.16 5.95 10.77
C GLY A 225 -15.19 5.19 11.67
N ALA A 226 -14.34 4.38 11.03
CA ALA A 226 -13.31 3.62 11.72
C ALA A 226 -12.04 4.43 11.99
N VAL A 227 -11.91 5.67 11.48
CA VAL A 227 -10.77 6.57 11.69
C VAL A 227 -11.17 7.82 12.45
N SER A 228 -10.26 8.41 13.24
CA SER A 228 -10.49 9.65 13.98
C SER A 228 -10.84 10.82 13.06
N ALA A 229 -11.87 11.58 13.41
CA ALA A 229 -12.25 12.83 12.74
C ALA A 229 -11.53 14.03 13.38
N ASP A 230 -10.20 13.96 13.47
CA ASP A 230 -9.40 14.98 14.15
C ASP A 230 -9.54 16.34 13.46
N GLY A 231 -9.77 17.39 14.26
CA GLY A 231 -9.99 18.75 13.75
C GLY A 231 -11.39 19.00 13.16
N ALA A 232 -12.32 18.03 13.23
CA ALA A 232 -13.70 18.26 12.84
C ALA A 232 -14.36 19.35 13.72
N VAL A 233 -15.11 20.25 13.08
CA VAL A 233 -15.83 21.34 13.75
C VAL A 233 -17.32 21.22 13.44
N VAL A 234 -18.15 21.26 14.49
CA VAL A 234 -19.61 21.39 14.38
C VAL A 234 -19.95 22.87 14.48
N SER A 235 -20.67 23.39 13.49
CA SER A 235 -21.15 24.78 13.47
C SER A 235 -22.67 24.79 13.36
N ASP A 236 -23.32 25.47 14.30
CA ASP A 236 -24.78 25.61 14.38
C ASP A 236 -25.14 27.09 14.59
N PRO A 237 -25.09 27.92 13.53
CA PRO A 237 -25.39 29.33 13.64
C PRO A 237 -26.89 29.56 13.91
N LEU A 238 -27.18 30.50 14.80
CA LEU A 238 -28.57 30.85 15.11
C LEU A 238 -29.29 31.39 13.87
N PRO A 239 -30.53 30.92 13.57
CA PRO A 239 -31.35 31.50 12.52
C PRO A 239 -31.70 32.96 12.80
N ALA A 240 -32.01 33.71 11.74
CA ALA A 240 -32.51 35.08 11.89
C ALA A 240 -33.78 35.12 12.76
N GLY A 241 -33.81 36.02 13.74
CA GLY A 241 -34.98 36.22 14.63
C GLY A 241 -34.91 35.52 15.99
N ILE A 242 -33.88 34.71 16.25
CA ILE A 242 -33.55 34.22 17.61
C ILE A 242 -32.63 35.24 18.28
N SER A 243 -33.04 35.80 19.42
CA SER A 243 -32.33 36.89 20.10
C SER A 243 -31.20 36.44 21.01
N SER A 244 -31.21 35.20 21.47
CA SER A 244 -30.21 34.64 22.39
C SER A 244 -30.25 33.11 22.41
N ALA A 245 -29.11 32.50 22.74
CA ALA A 245 -28.98 31.10 23.13
C ALA A 245 -28.02 31.01 24.32
N SER A 246 -28.20 30.03 25.19
CA SER A 246 -27.42 29.82 26.43
C SER A 246 -27.13 28.35 26.66
#